data_AF-A0A4Q3INP7-F1
#
_entry.id   AF-A0A4Q3INP7-F1
#
_cell.length_a   1.000
_cell.length_b   1.000
_cell.length_c   1.000
_cell.angle_alpha   90.00
_cell.angle_beta   90.00
_cell.angle_gamma   90.00
#
_symmetry.space_group_name_H-M   'P 1'
#
loop_
_entity.id
_entity.type
_entity.pdbx_description
1 polymer ?
#
loop_
_entity_poly.entity_id
_entity_poly.type
_entity_poly.pdbx_seq_one_letter_code
_entity_poly.pdbx_strand_id
1 'polypeptide(L)'
;MSQLSPVPTSPDVFSPAAITEAEAAAMFRASVNLFRLWGLTDEEAAVLLDQPVRSYRRWKAGEIGRIDRDARARLSNLMGIHKALRLIFREPQRGYAWIKAGNEAFTGKSALEVMLGGELTDLMRVRRYLDAERGLW
;
A
#
# COMPACT_ATOMS: atom_id res chain seq x y z
N MET A 1 -23.56 -31.34 -2.79
CA MET A 1 -22.38 -31.63 -1.94
C MET A 1 -21.30 -30.60 -2.29
N SER A 2 -20.98 -29.67 -1.40
CA SER A 2 -19.90 -28.69 -1.65
C SER A 2 -18.56 -29.41 -1.62
N GLN A 3 -17.82 -29.39 -2.74
CA GLN A 3 -16.44 -29.86 -2.74
C GLN A 3 -15.56 -28.82 -2.02
N LEU A 4 -14.81 -29.27 -1.02
CA LEU A 4 -13.77 -28.49 -0.37
C LEU A 4 -12.45 -28.83 -1.08
N SER A 5 -11.89 -27.86 -1.80
CA SER A 5 -10.54 -27.99 -2.37
C SER A 5 -9.52 -27.48 -1.36
N PRO A 6 -8.44 -28.25 -1.07
CA PRO A 6 -7.37 -27.77 -0.21
C PRO A 6 -6.70 -26.55 -0.84
N VAL A 7 -6.52 -25.49 -0.05
CA VAL A 7 -5.67 -24.36 -0.44
C VAL A 7 -4.22 -24.81 -0.22
N PRO A 8 -3.36 -24.79 -1.25
CA PRO A 8 -1.95 -25.10 -1.07
C PRO A 8 -1.33 -24.08 -0.11
N THR A 9 -0.80 -24.56 1.02
CA THR A 9 -0.13 -23.74 2.04
C THR A 9 1.38 -23.84 2.01
N SER A 10 1.93 -24.65 1.09
CA SER A 10 3.38 -24.71 0.89
C SER A 10 3.87 -23.35 0.42
N PRO A 11 4.94 -22.80 1.01
CA PRO A 11 5.51 -21.56 0.52
C PRO A 11 5.97 -21.75 -0.92
N ASP A 12 5.58 -20.83 -1.80
CA ASP A 12 6.11 -20.80 -3.16
C ASP A 12 7.65 -20.67 -3.10
N VAL A 13 8.33 -21.38 -4.00
CA VAL A 13 9.79 -21.25 -4.16
C VAL A 13 10.08 -19.78 -4.47
N PHE A 14 11.04 -19.18 -3.76
CA PHE A 14 11.48 -17.81 -4.02
C PHE A 14 11.76 -17.65 -5.52
N SER A 15 10.96 -16.81 -6.19
CA SER A 15 11.13 -16.49 -7.59
C SER A 15 11.77 -15.11 -7.69
N PRO A 16 12.93 -14.96 -8.38
CA PRO A 16 13.49 -13.65 -8.68
C PRO A 16 12.66 -12.90 -9.72
N ALA A 17 11.55 -13.47 -10.21
CA ALA A 17 10.67 -12.84 -11.17
C ALA A 17 10.07 -11.54 -10.59
N ALA A 18 9.97 -10.53 -11.45
CA ALA A 18 9.29 -9.29 -11.09
C ALA A 18 7.82 -9.54 -10.77
N ILE A 19 7.23 -8.65 -9.97
CA ILE A 19 5.78 -8.59 -9.72
C ILE A 19 5.04 -8.76 -11.05
N THR A 20 4.19 -9.79 -11.15
CA THR A 20 3.40 -10.12 -12.33
C THR A 20 2.25 -9.12 -12.55
N GLU A 21 1.70 -9.03 -13.77
CA GLU A 21 0.53 -8.18 -14.06
C GLU A 21 -0.65 -8.50 -13.13
N ALA A 22 -0.88 -9.79 -12.85
CA ALA A 22 -1.96 -10.23 -11.96
C ALA A 22 -1.75 -9.77 -10.50
N GLU A 23 -0.53 -9.90 -9.97
CA GLU A 23 -0.19 -9.41 -8.64
C GLU A 23 -0.30 -7.88 -8.55
N ALA A 24 0.17 -7.17 -9.56
CA ALA A 24 0.05 -5.71 -9.61
C ALA A 24 -1.41 -5.26 -9.61
N ALA A 25 -2.26 -5.90 -10.43
CA ALA A 25 -3.69 -5.62 -10.46
C ALA A 25 -4.36 -5.95 -9.11
N ALA A 26 -3.95 -7.03 -8.45
CA ALA A 26 -4.44 -7.38 -7.11
C ALA A 26 -4.02 -6.34 -6.06
N MET A 27 -2.77 -5.91 -6.04
CA MET A 27 -2.28 -4.86 -5.14
C MET A 27 -2.97 -3.52 -5.40
N PHE A 28 -3.26 -3.18 -6.66
CA PHE A 28 -4.01 -1.98 -6.98
C PHE A 28 -5.43 -2.01 -6.39
N ARG A 29 -6.17 -3.12 -6.57
CA ARG A 29 -7.50 -3.29 -5.94
C ARG A 29 -7.43 -3.20 -4.42
N ALA A 30 -6.42 -3.81 -3.80
CA ALA A 30 -6.18 -3.70 -2.36
C ALA A 30 -5.90 -2.26 -1.94
N SER A 31 -5.11 -1.51 -2.73
CA SER A 31 -4.78 -0.11 -2.47
C SER A 31 -6.00 0.80 -2.57
N VAL A 32 -6.92 0.58 -3.52
CA VAL A 32 -8.18 1.33 -3.58
C VAL A 32 -8.99 1.17 -2.29
N ASN A 33 -9.08 -0.06 -1.76
CA ASN A 33 -9.74 -0.31 -0.47
C ASN A 33 -9.00 0.34 0.70
N LEU A 34 -7.67 0.30 0.69
CA LEU A 34 -6.84 0.92 1.70
C LEU A 34 -7.02 2.44 1.72
N PHE A 35 -7.01 3.09 0.56
CA PHE A 35 -7.22 4.53 0.42
C PHE A 35 -8.61 4.94 0.92
N ARG A 36 -9.64 4.13 0.67
CA ARG A 36 -10.97 4.34 1.27
C ARG A 36 -10.93 4.29 2.80
N LEU A 37 -10.19 3.35 3.38
CA LEU A 37 -10.05 3.22 4.84
C LEU A 37 -9.24 4.36 5.46
N TRP A 38 -8.28 4.91 4.72
CA TRP A 38 -7.55 6.12 5.10
C TRP A 38 -8.35 7.40 4.84
N GLY A 39 -9.44 7.33 4.08
CA GLY A 39 -10.25 8.48 3.70
C GLY A 39 -9.52 9.44 2.76
N LEU A 40 -8.79 8.89 1.78
CA LEU A 40 -8.08 9.69 0.78
C LEU A 40 -9.01 10.10 -0.38
N THR A 41 -8.72 11.26 -0.94
CA THR A 41 -9.27 11.73 -2.22
C THR A 41 -8.64 10.99 -3.40
N ASP A 42 -9.27 11.09 -4.58
CA ASP A 42 -8.69 10.52 -5.81
C ASP A 42 -7.38 11.24 -6.19
N GLU A 43 -7.29 12.54 -5.90
CA GLU A 43 -6.11 13.38 -6.10
C GLU A 43 -4.92 12.89 -5.26
N GLU A 44 -5.13 12.66 -3.97
CA GLU A 44 -4.11 12.12 -3.07
C GLU A 44 -3.70 10.69 -3.48
N ALA A 45 -4.68 9.84 -3.79
CA ALA A 45 -4.41 8.47 -4.24
C ALA A 45 -3.59 8.44 -5.54
N ALA A 46 -3.86 9.37 -6.45
CA ALA A 46 -3.12 9.54 -7.69
C ALA A 46 -1.67 9.99 -7.44
N VAL A 47 -1.43 10.90 -6.47
CA VAL A 47 -0.08 11.28 -6.03
C VAL A 47 0.68 10.07 -5.49
N LEU A 48 0.06 9.26 -4.62
CA LEU A 48 0.74 8.09 -4.03
C LEU A 48 1.16 7.05 -5.08
N LEU A 49 0.43 6.96 -6.19
CA LEU A 49 0.71 6.03 -7.28
C LEU A 49 1.49 6.67 -8.45
N ASP A 50 1.81 7.96 -8.36
CA ASP A 50 2.41 8.76 -9.45
C ASP A 50 1.67 8.55 -10.77
N GLN A 51 0.35 8.74 -10.72
CA GLN A 51 -0.53 8.63 -11.87
C GLN A 51 -1.27 9.95 -12.09
N PRO A 52 -1.58 10.31 -13.35
CA PRO A 52 -2.57 11.34 -13.60
C PRO A 52 -3.90 10.96 -12.95
N VAL A 53 -4.57 11.91 -12.28
CA VAL A 53 -5.86 11.66 -11.58
C VAL A 53 -6.90 11.00 -12.50
N ARG A 54 -6.93 11.39 -13.78
CA ARG A 54 -7.79 10.76 -14.80
C ARG A 54 -7.47 9.27 -14.99
N SER A 55 -6.19 8.92 -15.07
CA SER A 55 -5.74 7.53 -15.19
C SER A 55 -6.12 6.72 -13.94
N TYR A 56 -5.88 7.28 -12.75
CA TYR A 56 -6.28 6.65 -11.49
C TYR A 56 -7.79 6.39 -11.43
N ARG A 57 -8.63 7.38 -11.76
CA ARG A 57 -10.10 7.22 -11.78
C ARG A 57 -10.56 6.14 -12.74
N ARG A 58 -9.97 6.09 -13.95
CA ARG A 58 -10.26 5.02 -14.93
C ARG A 58 -9.87 3.64 -14.39
N TRP A 59 -8.68 3.51 -13.80
CA TRP A 59 -8.25 2.24 -13.20
C TRP A 59 -9.14 1.83 -12.02
N LYS A 60 -9.54 2.79 -11.18
CA LYS A 60 -10.48 2.58 -10.05
C LYS A 60 -11.86 2.10 -10.54
N ALA A 61 -12.29 2.51 -11.73
CA ALA A 61 -13.51 2.04 -12.37
C ALA A 61 -13.40 0.63 -13.00
N GLY A 62 -12.24 -0.03 -12.90
CA GLY A 62 -12.00 -1.40 -13.38
C GLY A 62 -11.26 -1.48 -14.71
N GLU A 63 -11.05 -0.34 -15.39
CA GLU A 63 -10.31 -0.25 -16.65
C GLU A 63 -8.80 -0.10 -16.37
N ILE A 64 -8.22 -1.08 -15.68
CA ILE A 64 -6.81 -1.10 -15.32
C ILE A 64 -5.98 -1.35 -16.59
N GLY A 65 -5.10 -0.40 -16.91
CA GLY A 65 -4.12 -0.54 -17.99
C GLY A 65 -2.86 -1.28 -17.56
N ARG A 66 -1.80 -1.20 -18.37
CA ARG A 66 -0.49 -1.71 -17.96
C ARG A 66 0.01 -0.95 -16.74
N ILE A 67 0.38 -1.68 -15.69
CA ILE A 67 1.03 -1.13 -14.50
C ILE A 67 2.54 -1.21 -14.73
N ASP A 68 3.23 -0.07 -14.79
CA ASP A 68 4.67 -0.05 -15.02
C ASP A 68 5.47 -0.45 -13.76
N ARG A 69 6.81 -0.44 -13.88
CA ARG A 69 7.71 -0.85 -12.79
C ARG A 69 7.63 0.09 -11.59
N ASP A 70 7.43 1.39 -11.81
CA ASP A 70 7.37 2.37 -10.74
C ASP A 70 6.07 2.24 -9.95
N ALA A 71 4.93 2.16 -10.65
CA ALA A 71 3.64 1.91 -10.04
C ALA A 71 3.62 0.58 -9.25
N ARG A 72 4.28 -0.48 -9.74
CA ARG A 72 4.48 -1.74 -8.98
C ARG A 72 5.26 -1.52 -7.69
N ALA A 73 6.34 -0.74 -7.73
CA ALA A 73 7.15 -0.44 -6.55
C ALA A 73 6.37 0.39 -5.52
N ARG A 74 5.57 1.36 -5.97
CA ARG A 74 4.68 2.16 -5.11
C ARG A 74 3.61 1.28 -4.45
N LEU A 75 2.93 0.44 -5.23
CA LEU A 75 1.97 -0.54 -4.72
C LEU A 75 2.60 -1.48 -3.69
N SER A 76 3.80 -1.99 -3.95
CA SER A 76 4.53 -2.85 -3.00
C SER A 76 4.82 -2.13 -1.69
N ASN A 77 5.24 -0.86 -1.73
CA ASN A 77 5.46 -0.07 -0.52
C ASN A 77 4.17 0.19 0.26
N LEU A 78 3.06 0.51 -0.42
CA LEU A 78 1.76 0.68 0.22
C LEU A 78 1.28 -0.60 0.91
N MET A 79 1.46 -1.76 0.27
CA MET A 79 1.15 -3.05 0.91
C MET A 79 2.05 -3.34 2.10
N GLY A 80 3.34 -2.98 2.01
CA GLY A 80 4.29 -3.08 3.12
C GLY A 80 3.88 -2.22 4.32
N ILE A 81 3.50 -0.97 4.09
CA ILE A 81 3.00 -0.04 5.11
C ILE A 81 1.73 -0.60 5.76
N HIS A 82 0.75 -1.05 4.96
CA HIS A 82 -0.47 -1.66 5.47
C HIS A 82 -0.16 -2.89 6.36
N LYS A 83 0.71 -3.78 5.87
CA LYS A 83 1.13 -4.98 6.62
C LYS A 83 1.79 -4.60 7.95
N ALA A 84 2.72 -3.65 7.96
CA ALA A 84 3.41 -3.24 9.17
C ALA A 84 2.44 -2.64 10.20
N LEU A 85 1.51 -1.78 9.77
CA LEU A 85 0.46 -1.24 10.65
C LEU A 85 -0.43 -2.34 11.23
N ARG A 86 -0.79 -3.36 10.43
CA ARG A 86 -1.58 -4.51 10.88
C ARG A 86 -0.87 -5.37 11.92
N LEU A 87 0.46 -5.31 11.99
CA LEU A 87 1.26 -5.99 13.00
C LEU A 87 1.43 -5.15 14.26
N ILE A 88 1.67 -3.84 14.10
CA ILE A 88 1.87 -2.91 15.22
C ILE A 88 0.56 -2.69 16.00
N PHE A 89 -0.56 -2.54 15.29
CA PHE A 89 -1.85 -2.23 15.91
C PHE A 89 -2.76 -3.46 15.97
N ARG A 90 -3.13 -3.86 17.20
CA ARG A 90 -4.13 -4.91 17.43
C ARG A 90 -5.49 -4.56 16.81
N GLU A 91 -5.90 -3.30 16.94
CA GLU A 91 -7.12 -2.76 16.33
C GLU A 91 -6.79 -2.06 15.00
N PRO A 92 -7.26 -2.59 13.85
CA PRO A 92 -6.86 -2.06 12.55
C PRO A 92 -7.20 -0.58 12.33
N GLN A 93 -8.32 -0.13 12.91
CA GLN A 93 -8.77 1.26 12.80
C GLN A 93 -7.78 2.24 13.41
N ARG A 94 -7.06 1.84 14.47
CA ARG A 94 -6.00 2.67 15.07
C ARG A 94 -4.84 2.84 14.10
N GLY A 95 -4.46 1.78 13.37
CA GLY A 95 -3.44 1.87 12.33
C GLY A 95 -3.85 2.78 11.17
N TYR A 96 -5.13 2.78 10.78
CA TYR A 96 -5.63 3.69 9.74
C TYR A 96 -5.69 5.15 10.21
N ALA A 97 -6.11 5.38 11.46
CA ALA A 97 -6.09 6.73 12.04
C ALA A 97 -4.67 7.27 12.20
N TRP A 98 -3.71 6.40 12.56
CA TRP A 98 -2.30 6.77 12.74
C TRP A 98 -1.68 7.38 11.48
N ILE A 99 -2.07 6.93 10.29
CA ILE A 99 -1.56 7.47 9.02
C ILE A 99 -1.78 8.99 8.90
N LYS A 100 -2.85 9.52 9.51
CA LYS A 100 -3.22 10.94 9.47
C LYS A 100 -2.86 11.70 10.75
N ALA A 101 -2.38 11.02 11.78
CA ALA A 101 -1.96 11.64 13.02
C ALA A 101 -0.55 12.24 12.87
N GLY A 102 -0.33 13.43 13.42
CA GLY A 102 1.01 14.02 13.49
C GLY A 102 1.97 13.11 14.25
N ASN A 103 3.22 13.03 13.79
CA ASN A 103 4.23 12.14 14.34
C ASN A 103 5.56 12.88 14.51
N GLU A 104 6.12 12.84 15.72
CA GLU A 104 7.41 13.47 16.04
C GLU A 104 8.57 12.90 15.22
N ALA A 105 8.53 11.61 14.85
CA ALA A 105 9.50 10.99 13.95
C ALA A 105 9.53 11.63 12.55
N PHE A 106 8.45 12.34 12.18
CA PHE A 106 8.32 13.10 10.94
C PHE A 106 8.24 14.62 11.19
N THR A 107 8.83 15.08 12.30
CA THR A 107 8.87 16.51 12.67
C THR A 107 7.46 17.11 12.78
N GLY A 108 6.54 16.36 13.39
CA GLY A 108 5.15 16.77 13.62
C GLY A 108 4.22 16.53 12.44
N LYS A 109 4.74 16.22 11.24
CA LYS A 109 3.92 15.80 10.10
C LYS A 109 3.33 14.41 10.31
N SER A 110 2.19 14.15 9.70
CA SER A 110 1.64 12.81 9.59
C SER A 110 2.40 11.97 8.56
N ALA A 111 2.25 10.65 8.67
CA ALA A 111 2.79 9.73 7.66
C ALA A 111 2.19 10.01 6.28
N LEU A 112 0.90 10.36 6.20
CA LEU A 112 0.25 10.74 4.95
C LEU A 112 0.89 11.97 4.32
N GLU A 113 1.13 13.03 5.10
CA GLU A 113 1.79 14.24 4.59
C GLU A 113 3.20 13.97 4.06
N VAL A 114 3.93 13.04 4.68
CA VAL A 114 5.22 12.58 4.14
C VAL A 114 5.01 11.89 2.80
N MET A 115 4.12 10.89 2.73
CA MET A 115 3.87 10.12 1.49
C MET A 115 3.33 10.98 0.34
N LEU A 116 2.57 12.03 0.66
CA LEU A 116 2.06 13.00 -0.31
C LEU A 116 3.12 13.97 -0.85
N GLY A 117 4.38 13.85 -0.40
CA GLY A 117 5.52 14.41 -1.13
C GLY A 117 5.63 13.88 -2.57
N GLY A 118 5.08 12.69 -2.83
CA GLY A 118 4.89 12.13 -4.18
C GLY A 118 6.08 11.32 -4.70
N GLU A 119 7.25 11.42 -4.08
CA GLU A 119 8.41 10.62 -4.45
C GLU A 119 8.28 9.18 -3.95
N LEU A 120 8.81 8.21 -4.71
CA LEU A 120 8.87 6.82 -4.24
C LEU A 120 9.62 6.70 -2.91
N THR A 121 10.64 7.56 -2.71
CA THR A 121 11.44 7.59 -1.47
C THR A 121 10.64 8.04 -0.25
N ASP A 122 9.55 8.79 -0.43
CA ASP A 122 8.66 9.19 0.67
C ASP A 122 7.85 8.00 1.20
N LEU A 123 7.33 7.16 0.30
CA LEU A 123 6.70 5.88 0.67
C LEU A 123 7.69 4.96 1.36
N MET A 124 8.92 4.86 0.82
CA MET A 124 9.97 4.03 1.41
C MET A 124 10.38 4.52 2.80
N ARG A 125 10.40 5.83 3.04
CA ARG A 125 10.71 6.42 4.35
C ARG A 125 9.71 5.98 5.41
N VAL A 126 8.42 6.11 5.12
CA VAL A 126 7.35 5.67 6.05
C VAL A 126 7.40 4.16 6.26
N ARG A 127 7.58 3.38 5.20
CA ARG A 127 7.72 1.92 5.29
C ARG A 127 8.89 1.53 6.19
N ARG A 128 10.08 2.10 5.97
CA ARG A 128 11.29 1.79 6.74
C ARG A 128 11.14 2.15 8.22
N TYR A 129 10.48 3.27 8.50
CA TYR A 129 10.16 3.64 9.88
C TYR A 129 9.27 2.58 10.55
N LEU A 130 8.15 2.19 9.92
CA LEU A 130 7.25 1.17 10.45
C LEU A 130 7.93 -0.22 10.57
N ASP A 131 8.79 -0.56 9.59
CA ASP A 131 9.58 -1.79 9.62
C ASP A 131 10.61 -1.82 10.76
N ALA A 132 11.14 -0.65 11.17
CA ALA A 132 12.02 -0.52 12.32
C ALA A 132 11.25 -0.63 13.64
N GLU A 133 10.10 0.05 13.76
CA GLU A 133 9.25 0.01 14.96
C GLU A 133 8.79 -1.42 15.29
N ARG A 134 8.49 -2.24 14.27
CA ARG A 134 8.16 -3.67 14.49
C ARG A 134 9.36 -4.55 14.88
N GLY A 135 10.58 -4.15 14.50
CA GLY A 135 11.81 -4.95 14.71
C GLY A 135 12.44 -4.76 16.09
N LEU A 136 11.90 -3.83 16.89
CA LEU A 136 12.35 -3.51 18.25
C LEU A 136 11.69 -4.39 19.33
N TRP A 137 11.04 -5.50 18.94
CA TRP A 137 10.36 -6.44 19.84
C TRP A 137 10.82 -7.87 19.61
#